data_AF-B7PAW8-F1
#
_entry.id   AF-B7PAW8-F1
#
_cell.length_a   1.000
_cell.length_b   1.000
_cell.length_c   1.000
_cell.angle_alpha   90.00
_cell.angle_beta   90.00
_cell.angle_gamma   90.00
#
_symmetry.space_group_name_H-M   'P 1'
#
loop_
_entity.id
_entity.type
_entity.pdbx_description
1 polymer ?
#
loop_
_entity_poly.entity_id
_entity_poly.type
_entity_poly.pdbx_seq_one_letter_code
_entity_poly.pdbx_strand_id
1 'polypeptide(L)'
;MASGVETPQTKIVCYFTSWAFYRVEEGKFLPENVDPSLCTHINYAFAFLDSTSLKIVASDPWADLDNQFYKELNAAFKLQKPALLLTIAMSANVNVMKQAYDVPNIFKHLDFANLMAYDYAGSWSAKTGHHSPLQKAYGETDPTAS
;
A
#
# COMPACT_ATOMS: atom_id res chain seq x y z
N MET A 1 29.63 -10.11 -27.54
CA MET A 1 28.87 -10.86 -26.53
C MET A 1 27.91 -9.89 -25.87
N ALA A 2 26.62 -10.25 -25.80
CA ALA A 2 25.51 -9.34 -25.55
C ALA A 2 25.63 -8.62 -24.19
N SER A 3 25.49 -7.29 -24.24
CA SER A 3 25.21 -6.44 -23.09
C SER A 3 23.94 -6.93 -22.39
N GLY A 4 24.04 -7.28 -21.11
CA GLY A 4 22.93 -7.70 -20.28
C GLY A 4 21.87 -6.60 -20.21
N VAL A 5 20.73 -6.82 -20.87
CA VAL A 5 19.53 -6.03 -20.64
C VAL A 5 18.94 -6.53 -19.32
N GLU A 6 19.02 -5.71 -18.28
CA GLU A 6 18.33 -5.97 -17.03
C GLU A 6 16.82 -5.91 -17.30
N THR A 7 16.14 -7.06 -17.28
CA THR A 7 14.67 -7.10 -17.42
C THR A 7 14.06 -6.34 -16.24
N PRO A 8 13.07 -5.44 -16.47
CA PRO A 8 12.42 -4.74 -15.37
C PRO A 8 11.81 -5.73 -14.40
N GLN A 9 12.30 -5.79 -13.16
CA GLN A 9 11.69 -6.62 -12.14
C GLN A 9 10.28 -6.10 -11.82
N THR A 10 9.28 -6.97 -11.94
CA THR A 10 7.91 -6.70 -11.53
C THR A 10 7.87 -6.45 -10.02
N LYS A 11 7.28 -5.32 -9.62
CA LYS A 11 7.08 -4.98 -8.21
C LYS A 11 5.72 -5.52 -7.76
N ILE A 12 5.73 -6.36 -6.72
CA ILE A 12 4.53 -6.86 -6.06
C ILE A 12 4.59 -6.35 -4.62
N VAL A 13 3.80 -5.32 -4.34
CA VAL A 13 3.79 -4.62 -3.05
C VAL A 13 2.58 -5.10 -2.26
N CYS A 14 2.85 -5.79 -1.15
CA CYS A 14 1.81 -6.36 -0.30
C CYS A 14 1.63 -5.50 0.94
N TYR A 15 0.40 -5.03 1.18
CA TYR A 15 0.06 -4.31 2.39
C TYR A 15 -0.25 -5.30 3.51
N PHE A 16 0.50 -5.25 4.61
CA PHE A 16 0.22 -6.01 5.81
C PHE A 16 -0.41 -5.09 6.86
N THR A 17 -1.55 -5.48 7.42
CA THR A 17 -2.31 -4.64 8.35
C THR A 17 -2.34 -5.27 9.74
N SER A 18 -1.77 -4.60 10.74
CA SER A 18 -1.63 -5.14 12.12
C SER A 18 -2.96 -5.57 12.73
N TRP A 19 -4.04 -4.83 12.48
CA TRP A 19 -5.37 -5.10 13.02
C TRP A 19 -6.00 -6.41 12.52
N ALA A 20 -5.42 -7.07 11.50
CA ALA A 20 -5.85 -8.40 11.08
C ALA A 20 -5.62 -9.48 12.17
N PHE A 21 -4.75 -9.18 13.15
CA PHE A 21 -4.53 -10.00 14.34
C PHE A 21 -5.81 -10.22 15.17
N TYR A 22 -6.71 -9.23 15.19
CA TYR A 22 -7.94 -9.24 16.00
C TYR A 22 -9.15 -9.85 15.30
N ARG A 23 -9.01 -10.24 14.03
CA ARG A 23 -10.07 -10.99 13.35
C ARG A 23 -10.20 -12.37 14.00
N VAL A 24 -11.40 -12.93 13.93
CA VAL A 24 -11.74 -14.22 14.53
C VAL A 24 -11.77 -15.32 13.48
N GLU A 25 -11.63 -16.56 13.94
CA GLU A 25 -11.70 -17.77 13.10
C GLU A 25 -10.78 -17.68 11.88
N GLU A 26 -11.27 -18.08 10.71
CA GLU A 26 -10.55 -18.05 9.43
C GLU A 26 -10.14 -16.64 8.97
N GLY A 27 -10.68 -15.59 9.60
CA GLY A 27 -10.30 -14.21 9.31
C GLY A 27 -9.00 -13.78 9.96
N LYS A 28 -8.51 -14.50 10.98
CA LYS A 28 -7.29 -14.15 11.72
C LYS A 28 -6.06 -14.31 10.84
N PHE A 29 -5.20 -13.28 10.83
CA PHE A 29 -4.00 -13.27 10.00
C PHE A 29 -2.81 -12.70 10.77
N LEU A 30 -1.71 -13.45 10.77
CA LEU A 30 -0.45 -13.16 11.46
C LEU A 30 0.71 -13.07 10.44
N PRO A 31 1.87 -12.50 10.81
CA PRO A 31 3.06 -12.50 9.96
C PRO A 31 3.45 -13.88 9.41
N GLU A 32 3.29 -14.93 10.22
CA GLU A 32 3.55 -16.32 9.88
C GLU A 32 2.72 -16.84 8.70
N ASN A 33 1.58 -16.20 8.42
CA ASN A 33 0.71 -16.56 7.30
C ASN A 33 1.15 -15.91 5.98
N VAL A 34 2.16 -15.04 6.00
CA VAL A 34 2.70 -14.41 4.79
C VAL A 34 3.73 -15.34 4.16
N ASP A 35 3.43 -15.84 2.96
CA ASP A 35 4.42 -16.51 2.11
C ASP A 35 5.39 -15.45 1.54
N PRO A 36 6.68 -15.47 1.92
CA PRO A 36 7.64 -14.45 1.49
C PRO A 36 7.93 -14.47 -0.02
N SER A 37 7.56 -15.52 -0.75
CA SER A 37 7.78 -15.63 -2.20
C SER A 37 6.74 -14.89 -3.04
N LEU A 38 5.60 -14.52 -2.45
CA LEU A 38 4.50 -13.86 -3.17
C LEU A 38 4.73 -12.37 -3.41
N CYS A 39 5.52 -11.72 -2.55
CA CYS A 39 5.68 -10.27 -2.51
C CYS A 39 7.17 -9.92 -2.70
N THR A 40 7.44 -8.87 -3.48
CA THR A 40 8.79 -8.30 -3.56
C THR A 40 9.01 -7.18 -2.54
N HIS A 41 7.91 -6.62 -2.01
CA HIS A 41 7.94 -5.57 -0.98
C HIS A 41 6.77 -5.76 -0.01
N ILE A 42 7.01 -5.50 1.27
CA ILE A 42 5.95 -5.39 2.28
C ILE A 42 5.79 -3.93 2.67
N ASN A 43 4.56 -3.44 2.59
CA ASN A 43 4.14 -2.17 3.16
C ASN A 43 3.38 -2.43 4.46
N TYR A 44 4.01 -2.19 5.60
CA TYR A 44 3.36 -2.36 6.90
C TYR A 44 2.45 -1.17 7.21
N ALA A 45 1.15 -1.43 7.26
CA ALA A 45 0.10 -0.46 7.51
C ALA A 45 -0.40 -0.58 8.95
N PHE A 46 -0.31 0.46 9.79
CA PHE A 46 0.42 1.72 9.59
C PHE A 46 1.24 2.03 10.83
N ALA A 47 2.21 2.94 10.72
CA ALA A 47 2.70 3.67 11.88
C ALA A 47 1.87 4.96 12.05
N PHE A 48 1.82 5.50 13.26
CA PHE A 48 1.13 6.76 13.55
C PHE A 48 2.14 7.90 13.77
N LEU A 49 1.69 9.12 13.53
CA LEU A 49 2.41 10.33 13.92
C LEU A 49 1.84 10.80 15.27
N ASP A 50 2.65 10.76 16.32
CA ASP A 50 2.27 11.35 17.59
C ASP A 50 2.16 12.87 17.45
N SER A 51 0.98 13.43 17.72
CA SER A 51 0.68 14.83 17.44
C SER A 51 1.44 15.81 18.34
N THR A 52 1.96 15.34 19.48
CA THR A 52 2.68 16.18 20.44
C THR A 52 4.18 16.19 20.15
N SER A 53 4.78 15.01 20.06
CA SER A 53 6.22 14.85 19.84
C SER A 53 6.64 14.90 18.37
N LEU A 54 5.67 14.81 17.44
CA LEU A 54 5.88 14.71 15.99
C LEU A 54 6.79 13.54 15.60
N LYS A 55 6.79 12.48 16.42
CA LYS A 55 7.54 11.25 16.17
C LYS A 55 6.63 10.17 15.59
N ILE A 56 7.21 9.35 14.72
CA ILE A 56 6.56 8.12 14.25
C ILE A 56 6.54 7.12 15.40
N VAL A 57 5.37 6.57 15.69
CA VAL A 57 5.13 5.56 16.74
C VAL A 57 4.36 4.38 16.17
N ALA A 58 4.47 3.22 16.81
CA ALA A 58 3.66 2.04 16.47
C ALA A 58 2.16 2.39 16.59
N SER A 59 1.35 1.97 15.61
CA SER A 59 -0.10 2.20 15.69
C SER A 59 -0.77 1.26 16.69
N ASP A 60 -0.20 0.06 16.83
CA ASP A 60 -0.62 -0.94 17.79
C ASP A 60 0.61 -1.53 18.47
N PRO A 61 1.10 -0.93 19.57
CA PRO A 61 2.29 -1.41 20.27
C PRO A 61 2.19 -2.88 20.70
N TRP A 62 0.98 -3.38 20.99
CA TRP A 62 0.76 -4.76 21.40
C TRP A 62 1.01 -5.74 20.25
N ALA A 63 0.43 -5.50 19.08
CA ALA A 63 0.69 -6.33 17.91
C ALA A 63 2.12 -6.11 17.35
N ASP A 64 2.50 -4.84 17.19
CA ASP A 64 3.70 -4.41 16.47
C ASP A 64 5.00 -4.76 17.23
N LEU A 65 5.02 -4.58 18.55
CA LEU A 65 6.21 -4.72 19.40
C LEU A 65 6.14 -5.95 20.31
N ASP A 66 5.08 -6.08 21.11
CA ASP A 66 4.98 -7.15 22.12
C ASP A 66 4.81 -8.53 21.46
N ASN A 67 3.98 -8.59 20.41
CA ASN A 67 3.82 -9.78 19.56
C ASN A 67 4.78 -9.79 18.35
N GLN A 68 5.79 -8.91 18.35
CA GLN A 68 6.95 -8.95 17.46
C GLN A 68 6.67 -8.90 15.94
N PHE A 69 5.53 -8.37 15.48
CA PHE A 69 5.18 -8.36 14.05
C PHE A 69 6.22 -7.68 13.18
N TYR A 70 6.77 -6.53 13.61
CA TYR A 70 7.85 -5.85 12.87
C TYR A 70 9.09 -6.74 12.70
N LYS A 71 9.45 -7.48 13.74
CA LYS A 71 10.65 -8.32 13.75
C LYS A 71 10.47 -9.53 12.84
N GLU A 72 9.31 -10.18 12.89
CA GLU A 72 9.01 -11.37 12.09
C GLU A 72 8.92 -11.07 10.61
N LEU A 73 8.18 -10.03 10.22
CA LEU A 73 8.11 -9.59 8.82
C LEU A 73 9.48 -9.13 8.33
N ASN A 74 10.23 -8.35 9.13
CA ASN A 74 11.57 -7.96 8.74
C ASN A 74 12.47 -9.20 8.53
N ALA A 75 12.42 -10.21 9.41
CA ALA A 75 13.22 -11.42 9.26
C ALA A 75 12.84 -12.24 8.01
N ALA A 76 11.54 -12.39 7.73
CA ALA A 76 11.04 -13.09 6.56
C ALA A 76 11.48 -12.43 5.24
N PHE A 77 11.58 -11.10 5.22
CA PHE A 77 11.93 -10.33 4.03
C PHE A 77 13.40 -9.87 3.99
N LYS A 78 14.19 -10.05 5.06
CA LYS A 78 15.61 -9.64 5.14
C LYS A 78 16.53 -10.32 4.13
N LEU A 79 16.12 -11.49 3.65
CA LEU A 79 16.84 -12.24 2.62
C LEU A 79 16.62 -11.66 1.21
N GLN A 80 15.61 -10.80 1.04
CA GLN A 80 15.36 -10.08 -0.20
C GLN A 80 16.29 -8.86 -0.26
N LYS A 81 17.13 -8.82 -1.30
CA LYS A 81 17.82 -7.60 -1.75
C LYS A 81 16.92 -6.97 -2.82
N PRO A 82 16.65 -5.66 -2.78
CA PRO A 82 17.65 -4.58 -2.63
C PRO A 82 17.40 -3.66 -1.42
N ALA A 83 17.99 -2.45 -1.43
CA ALA A 83 17.92 -1.46 -0.35
C ALA A 83 16.49 -1.02 0.01
N LEU A 84 16.35 -0.36 1.18
CA LEU A 84 15.09 0.29 1.60
C LEU A 84 14.62 1.28 0.52
N LEU A 85 13.34 1.16 0.13
CA LEU A 85 12.72 2.05 -0.84
C LEU A 85 11.85 3.10 -0.14
N LEU A 86 11.87 4.32 -0.66
CA LEU A 86 10.98 5.40 -0.26
C LEU A 86 9.78 5.45 -1.20
N THR A 87 8.60 5.12 -0.66
CA THR A 87 7.35 5.02 -1.42
C THR A 87 6.20 5.70 -0.69
N ILE A 88 5.14 6.04 -1.42
CA ILE A 88 3.89 6.58 -0.86
C ILE A 88 2.67 5.84 -1.44
N ALA A 89 1.52 5.92 -0.76
CA ALA A 89 0.23 5.62 -1.34
C ALA A 89 -0.41 6.91 -1.90
N MET A 90 -0.88 6.88 -3.15
CA MET A 90 -1.46 8.04 -3.83
C MET A 90 -2.92 7.81 -4.20
N SER A 91 -3.73 8.87 -4.16
CA SER A 91 -5.10 8.83 -4.66
C SER A 91 -5.12 8.54 -6.16
N ALA A 92 -6.05 7.67 -6.60
CA ALA A 92 -6.34 7.46 -8.02
C ALA A 92 -7.39 8.42 -8.58
N ASN A 93 -7.89 9.36 -7.77
CA ASN A 93 -8.82 10.38 -8.20
C ASN A 93 -8.07 11.53 -8.89
N VAL A 94 -8.37 11.77 -10.17
CA VAL A 94 -7.68 12.76 -11.00
C VAL A 94 -7.81 14.19 -10.45
N ASN A 95 -8.94 14.53 -9.82
CA ASN A 95 -9.14 15.85 -9.25
C ASN A 95 -8.27 16.07 -8.02
N VAL A 96 -8.18 15.06 -7.15
CA VAL A 96 -7.24 15.10 -6.00
C VAL A 96 -5.81 15.13 -6.50
N MET A 97 -5.46 14.31 -7.51
CA MET A 97 -4.13 14.30 -8.13
C MET A 97 -3.71 15.68 -8.62
N LYS A 98 -4.58 16.37 -9.37
CA LYS A 98 -4.32 17.71 -9.92
C LYS A 98 -4.21 18.80 -8.85
N GLN A 99 -4.96 18.69 -7.76
CA GLN A 99 -5.06 19.74 -6.74
C GLN A 99 -4.03 19.59 -5.61
N ALA A 100 -3.68 18.36 -5.24
CA ALA A 100 -2.93 18.08 -4.01
C ALA A 100 -1.49 17.58 -4.26
N TYR A 101 -1.13 17.18 -5.48
CA TYR A 101 0.16 16.54 -5.75
C TYR A 101 0.94 17.24 -6.86
N ASP A 102 2.13 17.73 -6.53
CA ASP A 102 3.15 18.08 -7.52
C ASP A 102 3.90 16.81 -7.95
N VAL A 103 3.28 16.03 -8.84
CA VAL A 103 3.78 14.71 -9.26
C VAL A 103 5.22 14.77 -9.76
N PRO A 104 5.62 15.67 -10.70
CA PRO A 104 7.00 15.73 -11.16
C PRO A 104 8.01 16.03 -10.06
N ASN A 105 7.65 16.85 -9.07
CA ASN A 105 8.56 17.17 -7.99
C ASN A 105 8.66 16.04 -6.95
N ILE A 106 7.54 15.42 -6.59
CA ILE A 106 7.48 14.30 -5.65
C ILE A 106 8.32 13.13 -6.16
N PHE A 107 8.19 12.75 -7.43
CA PHE A 107 8.91 11.62 -8.03
C PHE A 107 10.41 11.87 -8.26
N LYS A 108 10.96 13.05 -7.94
CA LYS A 108 12.41 13.24 -7.84
C LYS A 108 13.01 12.56 -6.60
N HIS A 109 12.18 12.26 -5.62
CA HIS A 109 12.59 11.77 -4.30
C HIS A 109 12.08 10.35 -4.02
N LEU A 110 11.03 9.91 -4.71
CA LEU A 110 10.41 8.60 -4.51
C LEU A 110 10.93 7.57 -5.51
N ASP A 111 11.07 6.33 -5.06
CA ASP A 111 11.37 5.19 -5.94
C ASP A 111 10.15 4.79 -6.79
N PHE A 112 8.96 4.77 -6.18
CA PHE A 112 7.66 4.60 -6.84
C PHE A 112 6.50 4.96 -5.89
N ALA A 113 5.27 4.98 -6.40
CA ALA A 113 4.06 5.16 -5.61
C ALA A 113 3.05 4.03 -5.86
N ASN A 114 2.34 3.66 -4.80
CA ASN A 114 1.20 2.72 -4.85
C ASN A 114 -0.07 3.52 -5.13
N LEU A 115 -0.62 3.38 -6.33
CA LEU A 115 -1.88 4.04 -6.69
C LEU A 115 -3.04 3.30 -6.04
N MET A 116 -3.84 3.99 -5.24
CA MET A 116 -5.03 3.44 -4.59
C MET A 116 -6.20 3.35 -5.60
N ALA A 117 -6.06 2.46 -6.58
CA ALA A 117 -7.00 2.23 -7.68
C ALA A 117 -8.17 1.33 -7.25
N TYR A 118 -8.80 1.70 -6.15
CA TYR A 118 -9.93 1.04 -5.50
C TYR A 118 -10.74 2.08 -4.73
N ASP A 119 -11.86 1.70 -4.11
CA ASP A 119 -12.81 2.62 -3.47
C ASP A 119 -13.43 3.66 -4.42
N TYR A 120 -13.60 3.32 -5.71
CA TYR A 120 -14.28 4.22 -6.65
C TYR A 120 -15.79 4.32 -6.40
N ALA A 121 -16.40 3.26 -5.87
CA ALA A 121 -17.78 3.21 -5.43
C ALA A 121 -17.89 2.37 -4.15
N GLY A 122 -18.85 2.73 -3.29
CA GLY A 122 -19.04 2.08 -1.99
C GLY A 122 -20.39 2.40 -1.37
N SER A 123 -20.53 2.16 -0.07
CA SER A 123 -21.78 2.40 0.68
C SER A 123 -22.19 3.89 0.73
N TRP A 124 -21.25 4.79 0.44
CA TRP A 124 -21.50 6.23 0.33
C TRP A 124 -22.07 6.66 -1.03
N SER A 125 -22.09 5.77 -2.02
CA SER A 125 -22.59 6.07 -3.36
C SER A 125 -24.13 5.98 -3.40
N ALA A 126 -24.77 6.90 -4.10
CA ALA A 126 -26.24 6.91 -4.26
C ALA A 126 -26.77 5.73 -5.09
N LYS A 127 -25.90 5.08 -5.87
CA LYS A 127 -26.19 3.89 -6.67
C LYS A 127 -25.05 2.89 -6.50
N THR A 128 -25.36 1.61 -6.67
CA THR A 128 -24.35 0.55 -6.72
C THR A 128 -23.41 0.76 -7.89
N GLY A 129 -22.11 0.60 -7.65
CA GLY A 129 -21.06 0.67 -8.66
C GLY A 129 -19.93 -0.30 -8.35
N HIS A 130 -19.05 -0.52 -9.32
CA HIS A 130 -17.89 -1.39 -9.14
C HIS A 130 -16.83 -0.70 -8.27
N HIS A 131 -16.20 -1.43 -7.35
CA HIS A 131 -15.21 -0.90 -6.41
C HIS A 131 -13.89 -0.48 -7.09
N SER A 132 -13.48 -1.23 -8.12
CA SER A 132 -12.22 -1.04 -8.88
C SER A 132 -12.39 -1.31 -10.40
N PRO A 133 -13.25 -0.55 -11.12
CA PRO A 133 -13.49 -0.80 -12.53
C PRO A 133 -12.24 -0.53 -13.37
N LEU A 134 -11.87 -1.46 -14.25
CA LEU A 134 -10.76 -1.26 -15.20
C LEU A 134 -11.12 -0.18 -16.25
N GLN A 135 -12.40 -0.08 -16.59
CA GLN A 135 -12.93 0.85 -17.58
C GLN A 135 -14.26 1.42 -17.07
N LYS A 136 -14.62 2.60 -17.57
CA LYS A 136 -15.93 3.23 -17.29
C LYS A 136 -17.06 2.29 -17.71
N ALA A 137 -18.13 2.23 -16.92
CA ALA A 137 -19.32 1.50 -17.34
C ALA A 137 -19.97 2.18 -18.55
N TYR A 138 -20.64 1.38 -19.38
CA TYR A 138 -21.35 1.91 -20.53
C TYR A 138 -22.44 2.92 -20.10
N GLY A 139 -22.34 4.15 -20.59
CA GLY A 139 -23.26 5.24 -20.25
C GLY A 139 -22.93 6.01 -18.96
N GLU A 140 -21.82 5.69 -18.28
CA GLU A 140 -21.37 6.41 -17.10
C GLU A 140 -20.54 7.65 -17.52
N THR A 141 -21.02 8.84 -17.15
CA THR A 141 -20.24 10.08 -17.30
C THR A 141 -19.17 10.12 -16.23
N ASP A 142 -17.94 10.44 -16.62
CA ASP A 142 -16.78 10.49 -15.73
C ASP A 142 -17.03 11.38 -14.49
N PRO A 143 -17.13 10.81 -13.27
CA PRO A 143 -17.31 11.60 -12.07
C PRO A 143 -16.07 12.42 -11.70
N THR A 144 -14.93 12.21 -12.38
CA THR A 144 -13.69 13.01 -12.24
C THR A 144 -13.53 14.08 -13.33
N ALA A 145 -14.52 14.26 -14.21
CA ALA A 145 -14.50 15.28 -15.26
C ALA A 145 -15.17 16.62 -14.89
N SER A 146 -15.55 16.81 -13.62
CA SER A 146 -15.95 18.12 -13.08
C SER A 146 -14.83 18.72 -12.24
#